data_AF-A0A936NT49-F1
#
_entry.id   AF-A0A936NT49-F1
#
_cell.length_a   1.000
_cell.length_b   1.000
_cell.length_c   1.000
_cell.angle_alpha   90.00
_cell.angle_beta   90.00
_cell.angle_gamma   90.00
#
_symmetry.space_group_name_H-M   'P 1'
#
loop_
_entity.id
_entity.type
_entity.pdbx_description
1 polymer ?
#
loop_
_entity_poly.entity_id
_entity_poly.type
_entity_poly.pdbx_seq_one_letter_code
_entity_poly.pdbx_strand_id
1 'polypeptide(L)'
;MSPTVREILTIKDRIKRLQKRLGLVDDGIIGPATLTRIEAVLDKCENAPSAPPVPFNLECSKAGLEVIVKFEISSQAHYESKLNRPTWPGGESGVTIGIGYDLGFNTKTQIREDWRGRISDENLDRLAEASRVTGQNARALIAGLRDIKVPYEAAKEVFFIRSLVRFAKDTRGIYPGIEKLPADAQSMLLSLVFNRGTKLTGSTRVEMNQIVSLVKSKNLKGIADQIRSMKRLWVGKGLPGLLARRDIEANMVENARLVYPPEELVRL
;
A
#
# COMPACT_ATOMS: atom_id res chain seq x y z
N MET A 1 -9.39 34.01 -30.16
CA MET A 1 -10.02 33.24 -29.07
C MET A 1 -8.95 32.96 -28.03
N SER A 2 -9.06 33.59 -26.85
CA SER A 2 -8.07 33.50 -25.77
C SER A 2 -8.15 32.15 -25.04
N PRO A 3 -7.02 31.62 -24.52
CA PRO A 3 -7.01 30.43 -23.69
C PRO A 3 -7.45 30.77 -22.26
N THR A 4 -8.39 29.97 -21.74
CA THR A 4 -8.95 30.08 -20.39
C THR A 4 -7.87 29.85 -19.34
N VAL A 5 -7.47 30.90 -18.65
CA VAL A 5 -6.61 30.84 -17.45
C VAL A 5 -7.35 30.06 -16.37
N ARG A 6 -6.78 28.95 -15.90
CA ARG A 6 -7.26 28.27 -14.68
C ARG A 6 -7.05 29.22 -13.51
N GLU A 7 -8.14 29.74 -12.97
CA GLU A 7 -8.15 30.65 -11.83
C GLU A 7 -7.57 29.94 -10.59
N ILE A 8 -6.40 30.39 -10.12
CA ILE A 8 -5.84 29.91 -8.85
C ILE A 8 -6.68 30.52 -7.74
N LEU A 9 -7.58 29.72 -7.16
CA LEU A 9 -8.41 30.15 -6.04
C LEU A 9 -7.54 30.60 -4.88
N THR A 10 -7.74 31.84 -4.44
CA THR A 10 -7.06 32.36 -3.28
C THR A 10 -7.52 31.63 -2.01
N ILE A 11 -6.74 31.72 -0.93
CA ILE A 11 -7.14 31.18 0.38
C ILE A 11 -8.52 31.72 0.78
N LYS A 12 -8.78 33.01 0.51
CA LYS A 12 -10.06 33.65 0.79
C LYS A 12 -11.20 33.00 -0.01
N ASP A 13 -11.00 32.71 -1.29
CA ASP A 13 -12.03 32.05 -2.11
C ASP A 13 -12.31 30.62 -1.66
N ARG A 14 -11.29 29.92 -1.17
CA ARG A 14 -11.45 28.59 -0.57
C ARG A 14 -12.25 28.65 0.73
N ILE A 15 -12.02 29.66 1.57
CA ILE A 15 -12.79 29.88 2.81
C ILE A 15 -14.24 30.22 2.46
N LYS A 16 -14.49 31.13 1.51
CA LYS A 16 -15.83 31.47 1.04
C LYS A 16 -16.61 30.25 0.54
N ARG A 17 -15.97 29.40 -0.26
CA ARG A 17 -16.57 28.13 -0.72
C ARG A 17 -16.92 27.21 0.44
N LEU A 18 -16.05 27.13 1.45
CA LEU A 18 -16.29 26.31 2.64
C LEU A 18 -17.47 26.86 3.45
N GLN A 19 -17.50 28.17 3.71
CA GLN A 19 -18.61 28.85 4.40
C GLN A 19 -19.95 28.63 3.68
N LYS A 20 -19.98 28.79 2.36
CA LYS A 20 -21.18 28.51 1.55
C LYS A 20 -21.66 27.07 1.69
N ARG A 21 -20.75 26.09 1.70
CA ARG A 21 -21.08 24.67 1.92
C ARG A 21 -21.58 24.39 3.34
N LEU A 22 -21.11 25.16 4.32
CA LEU A 22 -21.52 25.06 5.72
C LEU A 22 -22.83 25.82 6.01
N GLY A 23 -23.38 26.54 5.03
CA GLY A 23 -24.60 27.35 5.15
C GLY A 23 -24.37 28.69 5.86
N LEU A 24 -23.15 29.22 5.79
CA LEU A 24 -22.73 30.46 6.44
C LEU A 24 -22.56 31.59 5.41
N VAL A 25 -22.49 32.82 5.92
CA VAL A 25 -22.08 33.99 5.14
C VAL A 25 -20.66 33.76 4.63
N ASP A 26 -20.46 33.94 3.32
CA ASP A 26 -19.20 33.68 2.61
C ASP A 26 -18.31 34.94 2.54
N ASP A 27 -18.02 35.50 3.71
CA ASP A 27 -17.17 36.69 3.86
C ASP A 27 -15.67 36.40 3.67
N GLY A 28 -15.27 35.12 3.73
CA GLY A 28 -13.89 34.66 3.62
C GLY A 28 -13.10 34.79 4.92
N ILE A 29 -13.78 34.98 6.07
CA ILE A 29 -13.20 35.17 7.40
C ILE A 29 -13.57 33.97 8.28
N ILE A 30 -12.57 33.34 8.89
CA ILE A 30 -12.79 32.24 9.85
C ILE A 30 -13.16 32.85 11.22
N GLY A 31 -14.41 33.27 11.36
CA GLY A 31 -14.98 33.77 12.62
C GLY A 31 -15.62 32.68 13.49
N PRO A 32 -16.15 33.04 14.67
CA PRO A 32 -16.75 32.09 15.62
C PRO A 32 -17.83 31.20 14.99
N ALA A 33 -18.73 31.76 14.18
CA ALA A 33 -19.78 30.98 13.51
C ALA A 33 -19.21 29.94 12.52
N THR A 34 -18.09 30.26 11.85
CA THR A 34 -17.40 29.32 10.95
C THR A 34 -16.75 28.19 11.74
N LEU A 35 -16.07 28.51 12.84
CA LEU A 35 -15.47 27.51 13.73
C LEU A 35 -16.51 26.58 14.35
N THR A 36 -17.58 27.12 14.93
CA THR A 36 -18.67 26.32 15.53
C THR A 36 -19.29 25.36 14.51
N ARG A 37 -19.42 25.77 13.25
CA ARG A 37 -19.99 24.91 12.22
C ARG A 37 -19.01 23.83 11.75
N ILE A 38 -17.71 24.11 11.76
CA ILE A 38 -16.66 23.11 11.52
C ILE A 38 -16.64 22.10 12.67
N GLU A 39 -16.62 22.57 13.92
CA GLU A 39 -16.68 21.73 15.13
C GLU A 39 -17.92 20.83 15.09
N ALA A 40 -19.11 21.39 14.83
CA ALA A 40 -20.33 20.60 14.72
C ALA A 40 -20.32 19.56 13.59
N VAL A 41 -19.55 19.77 12.53
CA VAL A 41 -19.35 18.76 11.46
C VAL A 41 -18.37 17.68 11.93
N LEU A 42 -17.28 18.07 12.61
CA LEU A 42 -16.31 17.15 13.19
C LEU A 42 -16.98 16.27 14.27
N ASP A 43 -17.72 16.86 15.19
CA ASP A 43 -18.48 16.16 16.23
C ASP A 43 -19.49 15.19 15.62
N LYS A 44 -20.15 15.55 14.52
CA LYS A 44 -21.05 14.64 13.79
C LYS A 44 -20.30 13.50 13.11
N CYS A 45 -19.08 13.72 12.65
CA CYS A 45 -18.24 12.66 12.09
C CYS A 45 -17.72 11.72 13.19
N GLU A 46 -17.39 12.24 14.37
CA GLU A 46 -16.97 11.45 15.53
C GLU A 46 -18.13 10.65 16.15
N ASN A 47 -19.32 11.24 16.20
CA ASN A 47 -20.52 10.62 16.75
C ASN A 47 -21.40 9.91 15.70
N ALA A 48 -20.95 9.84 14.44
CA ALA A 48 -21.63 9.04 13.43
C ALA A 48 -21.60 7.58 13.87
N PRO A 49 -22.70 6.80 13.68
CA PRO A 49 -22.66 5.36 13.89
C PRO A 49 -21.48 4.81 13.08
N SER A 50 -20.50 4.21 13.75
CA SER A 50 -19.38 3.60 13.05
C SER A 50 -19.97 2.65 12.03
N ALA A 51 -19.63 2.81 10.74
CA ALA A 51 -19.98 1.84 9.73
C ALA A 51 -19.67 0.43 10.29
N PRO A 52 -20.53 -0.57 10.03
CA PRO A 52 -20.29 -1.93 10.53
C PRO A 52 -18.85 -2.32 10.19
N PRO A 53 -18.08 -2.88 11.14
CA PRO A 53 -16.66 -3.10 10.96
C PRO A 53 -16.45 -3.91 9.68
N VAL A 54 -15.82 -3.28 8.69
CA VAL A 54 -15.51 -3.94 7.42
C VAL A 54 -14.62 -5.14 7.79
N PRO A 55 -14.97 -6.37 7.36
CA PRO A 55 -14.16 -7.52 7.69
C PRO A 55 -12.76 -7.34 7.11
N PHE A 56 -11.75 -7.41 7.98
CA PHE A 56 -10.35 -7.35 7.60
C PHE A 56 -9.70 -8.74 7.75
N ASN A 57 -8.64 -8.96 7.00
CA ASN A 57 -7.83 -10.17 7.00
C ASN A 57 -6.73 -10.10 8.05
N LEU A 58 -6.02 -8.97 8.14
CA LEU A 58 -4.92 -8.74 9.07
C LEU A 58 -5.00 -7.35 9.70
N GLU A 59 -4.51 -7.23 10.93
CA GLU A 59 -4.25 -5.94 11.58
C GLU A 59 -2.73 -5.77 11.67
N CYS A 60 -2.19 -4.97 10.76
CA CYS A 60 -0.76 -4.76 10.58
C CYS A 60 -0.33 -3.46 11.26
N SER A 61 0.93 -3.39 11.69
CA SER A 61 1.48 -2.14 12.22
C SER A 61 1.91 -1.24 11.08
N LYS A 62 1.73 0.08 11.23
CA LYS A 62 2.24 1.07 10.26
C LYS A 62 3.73 0.88 10.02
N ALA A 63 4.51 0.68 11.08
CA ALA A 63 5.95 0.42 10.98
C ALA A 63 6.27 -0.80 10.12
N GLY A 64 5.51 -1.90 10.26
CA GLY A 64 5.70 -3.10 9.47
C GLY A 64 5.35 -2.89 8.00
N LEU A 65 4.28 -2.15 7.73
CA LEU A 65 3.90 -1.78 6.36
C LEU A 65 4.93 -0.86 5.69
N GLU A 66 5.52 0.10 6.42
CA GLU A 66 6.63 0.93 5.91
C GLU A 66 7.85 0.08 5.56
N VAL A 67 8.15 -0.96 6.35
CA VAL A 67 9.24 -1.90 6.05
C VAL A 67 8.96 -2.65 4.75
N ILE A 68 7.72 -3.12 4.53
CA ILE A 68 7.33 -3.75 3.26
C ILE A 68 7.54 -2.78 2.10
N VAL A 69 7.06 -1.54 2.21
CA VAL A 69 7.25 -0.51 1.17
C VAL A 69 8.73 -0.30 0.88
N LYS A 70 9.57 -0.18 1.91
CA LYS A 70 11.03 -0.03 1.74
C LYS A 70 11.66 -1.21 1.00
N PHE A 71 11.18 -2.44 1.18
CA PHE A 71 11.68 -3.57 0.40
C PHE A 71 11.37 -3.46 -1.10
N GLU A 72 10.26 -2.80 -1.46
CA GLU A 72 9.83 -2.68 -2.85
C GLU A 72 10.46 -1.48 -3.57
N ILE A 73 10.76 -0.39 -2.84
CA ILE A 73 11.25 0.87 -3.45
C ILE A 73 12.60 1.36 -2.92
N SER A 74 13.22 0.66 -1.97
CA SER A 74 14.38 1.08 -1.17
C SER A 74 14.11 2.30 -0.26
N SER A 75 13.76 3.45 -0.83
CA SER A 75 13.44 4.68 -0.10
C SER A 75 12.51 5.59 -0.89
N GLN A 76 11.81 6.51 -0.21
CA GLN A 76 10.99 7.53 -0.87
C GLN A 76 11.81 8.37 -1.86
N ALA A 77 13.00 8.81 -1.47
CA ALA A 77 13.89 9.58 -2.35
C ALA A 77 14.31 8.78 -3.60
N HIS A 78 14.53 7.47 -3.47
CA HIS A 78 14.78 6.61 -4.61
C HIS A 78 13.56 6.50 -5.52
N TYR A 79 12.37 6.34 -4.94
CA TYR A 79 11.12 6.31 -5.69
C TYR A 79 10.90 7.60 -6.49
N GLU A 80 10.99 8.75 -5.83
CA GLU A 80 10.76 10.07 -6.43
C GLU A 80 11.78 10.42 -7.52
N SER A 81 13.00 9.87 -7.44
CA SER A 81 14.04 10.11 -8.44
C SER A 81 14.07 9.09 -9.58
N LYS A 82 13.68 7.83 -9.34
CA LYS A 82 13.90 6.73 -10.31
C LYS A 82 12.66 5.91 -10.65
N LEU A 83 11.64 5.83 -9.79
CA LEU A 83 10.51 4.89 -9.94
C LEU A 83 9.14 5.57 -10.12
N ASN A 84 9.07 6.89 -10.06
CA ASN A 84 7.82 7.65 -10.15
C ASN A 84 7.20 7.73 -11.56
N ARG A 85 7.69 6.95 -12.53
CA ARG A 85 7.23 6.94 -13.91
C ARG A 85 6.87 5.52 -14.36
N PRO A 86 5.92 5.38 -15.31
CA PRO A 86 5.60 4.10 -15.90
C PRO A 86 6.84 3.39 -16.48
N THR A 87 6.96 2.10 -16.18
CA THR A 87 8.08 1.26 -16.62
C THR A 87 7.58 -0.08 -17.14
N TRP A 88 8.42 -0.80 -17.89
CA TRP A 88 8.16 -2.18 -18.29
C TRP A 88 9.33 -3.05 -17.81
N PRO A 89 9.11 -3.95 -16.84
CA PRO A 89 10.19 -4.70 -16.21
C PRO A 89 10.71 -5.87 -17.06
N GLY A 90 10.06 -6.22 -18.17
CA GLY A 90 10.45 -7.33 -19.05
C GLY A 90 9.45 -8.49 -19.07
N GLY A 91 9.73 -9.51 -19.88
CA GLY A 91 8.94 -10.75 -19.95
C GLY A 91 7.50 -10.53 -20.38
N GLU A 92 6.56 -11.21 -19.73
CA GLU A 92 5.11 -11.09 -19.97
C GLU A 92 4.44 -10.01 -19.10
N SER A 93 5.21 -9.10 -18.50
CA SER A 93 4.64 -7.99 -17.72
C SER A 93 3.96 -6.96 -18.62
N GLY A 94 2.98 -6.26 -18.04
CA GLY A 94 2.42 -5.05 -18.61
C GLY A 94 3.19 -3.80 -18.19
N VAL A 95 2.61 -2.63 -18.52
CA VAL A 95 3.13 -1.35 -18.02
C VAL A 95 2.92 -1.31 -16.51
N THR A 96 4.00 -1.12 -15.75
CA THR A 96 3.98 -1.04 -14.30
C THR A 96 4.09 0.40 -13.84
N ILE A 97 3.23 0.78 -12.88
CA ILE A 97 3.21 2.10 -12.24
C ILE A 97 3.21 1.96 -10.72
N GLY A 98 3.47 3.06 -10.01
CA GLY A 98 3.39 3.05 -8.56
C GLY A 98 4.39 2.07 -7.93
N ILE A 99 3.96 1.38 -6.89
CA ILE A 99 4.72 0.29 -6.25
C ILE A 99 4.21 -1.04 -6.83
N GLY A 100 4.81 -1.47 -7.95
CA GLY A 100 4.56 -2.78 -8.55
C GLY A 100 3.14 -2.99 -9.10
N TYR A 101 2.38 -1.94 -9.39
CA TYR A 101 1.04 -2.06 -9.97
C TYR A 101 1.13 -2.28 -11.48
N ASP A 102 0.88 -3.51 -11.93
CA ASP A 102 0.93 -3.87 -13.36
C ASP A 102 -0.43 -3.64 -14.04
N LEU A 103 -0.49 -2.69 -14.97
CA LEU A 103 -1.69 -2.33 -15.73
C LEU A 103 -2.14 -3.46 -16.67
N GLY A 104 -1.23 -4.30 -17.14
CA GLY A 104 -1.53 -5.43 -18.03
C GLY A 104 -2.33 -6.54 -17.35
N PHE A 105 -2.24 -6.67 -16.02
CA PHE A 105 -3.03 -7.65 -15.27
C PHE A 105 -4.34 -7.10 -14.72
N ASN A 106 -4.62 -5.81 -14.90
CA ASN A 106 -5.83 -5.15 -14.41
C ASN A 106 -6.75 -4.73 -15.57
N THR A 107 -8.04 -4.61 -15.29
CA THR A 107 -9.02 -4.08 -16.27
C THR A 107 -9.04 -2.55 -16.20
N LYS A 108 -9.51 -1.90 -17.27
CA LYS A 108 -9.74 -0.44 -17.28
C LYS A 108 -10.58 0.03 -16.10
N THR A 109 -11.67 -0.68 -15.79
CA THR A 109 -12.53 -0.38 -14.65
C THR A 109 -11.74 -0.43 -13.35
N GLN A 110 -10.94 -1.49 -13.15
CA GLN A 110 -10.16 -1.64 -11.93
C GLN A 110 -9.11 -0.55 -11.77
N ILE A 111 -8.38 -0.24 -12.85
CA ILE A 111 -7.38 0.83 -12.87
C ILE A 111 -8.03 2.16 -12.49
N ARG A 112 -9.20 2.47 -13.07
CA ARG A 112 -9.92 3.70 -12.76
C ARG A 112 -10.40 3.75 -11.31
N GLU A 113 -10.93 2.66 -10.76
CA GLU A 113 -11.34 2.61 -9.35
C GLU A 113 -10.16 2.82 -8.41
N ASP A 114 -9.02 2.18 -8.70
CA ASP A 114 -7.85 2.20 -7.83
C ASP A 114 -7.16 3.57 -7.83
N TRP A 115 -7.12 4.25 -8.98
CA TRP A 115 -6.31 5.44 -9.17
C TRP A 115 -7.10 6.76 -9.27
N ARG A 116 -8.44 6.72 -9.33
CA ARG A 116 -9.28 7.92 -9.36
C ARG A 116 -9.02 8.82 -8.14
N GLY A 117 -8.83 10.11 -8.40
CA GLY A 117 -8.54 11.11 -7.37
C GLY A 117 -7.11 11.08 -6.84
N ARG A 118 -6.28 10.13 -7.27
CA ARG A 118 -4.86 9.99 -6.88
C ARG A 118 -3.90 10.49 -7.95
N ILE A 119 -4.35 10.47 -9.20
CA ILE A 119 -3.72 11.09 -10.36
C ILE A 119 -4.79 11.84 -11.16
N SER A 120 -4.38 12.78 -12.02
CA SER A 120 -5.32 13.51 -12.88
C SER A 120 -6.10 12.57 -13.81
N ASP A 121 -7.38 12.85 -14.03
CA ASP A 121 -8.25 12.02 -14.88
C ASP A 121 -7.69 11.80 -16.29
N GLU A 122 -7.05 12.82 -16.88
CA GLU A 122 -6.37 12.70 -18.18
C GLU A 122 -5.27 11.63 -18.19
N ASN A 123 -4.35 11.69 -17.22
CA ASN A 123 -3.30 10.68 -17.07
C ASN A 123 -3.89 9.30 -16.73
N LEU A 124 -4.95 9.24 -15.94
CA LEU A 124 -5.63 8.00 -15.60
C LEU A 124 -6.23 7.33 -16.85
N ASP A 125 -6.88 8.09 -17.71
CA ASP A 125 -7.42 7.56 -18.96
C ASP A 125 -6.33 7.06 -19.89
N ARG A 126 -5.21 7.79 -20.02
CA ARG A 126 -4.04 7.35 -20.79
C ARG A 126 -3.44 6.05 -20.23
N LEU A 127 -3.30 5.93 -18.91
CA LEU A 127 -2.80 4.71 -18.27
C LEU A 127 -3.78 3.54 -18.43
N ALA A 128 -5.09 3.79 -18.38
CA ALA A 128 -6.10 2.75 -18.57
C ALA A 128 -6.03 2.13 -19.97
N GLU A 129 -5.52 2.81 -20.99
CA GLU A 129 -5.29 2.20 -22.31
C GLU A 129 -4.23 1.08 -22.31
N ALA A 130 -3.35 1.03 -21.31
CA ALA A 130 -2.42 -0.08 -21.13
C ALA A 130 -3.06 -1.32 -20.44
N SER A 131 -4.35 -1.25 -20.09
CA SER A 131 -5.12 -2.36 -19.53
C SER A 131 -5.03 -3.60 -20.41
N ARG A 132 -4.74 -4.77 -19.81
CA ARG A 132 -4.68 -6.06 -20.52
C ARG A 132 -3.64 -6.14 -21.64
N VAL A 133 -2.69 -5.20 -21.69
CA VAL A 133 -1.56 -5.24 -22.63
C VAL A 133 -0.31 -5.72 -21.90
N THR A 134 0.31 -6.79 -22.40
CA THR A 134 1.50 -7.43 -21.83
C THR A 134 2.63 -7.57 -22.86
N GLY A 135 3.80 -7.98 -22.41
CA GLY A 135 4.91 -8.34 -23.29
C GLY A 135 5.47 -7.15 -24.08
N GLN A 136 5.93 -7.42 -25.30
CA GLN A 136 6.51 -6.39 -26.16
C GLN A 136 5.51 -5.28 -26.53
N ASN A 137 4.21 -5.58 -26.57
CA ASN A 137 3.18 -4.58 -26.80
C ASN A 137 3.11 -3.57 -25.65
N ALA A 138 3.26 -4.03 -24.40
CA ALA A 138 3.33 -3.14 -23.25
C ALA A 138 4.59 -2.26 -23.27
N ARG A 139 5.73 -2.83 -23.69
CA ARG A 139 6.98 -2.06 -23.87
C ARG A 139 6.80 -0.91 -24.86
N ALA A 140 6.08 -1.12 -25.96
CA ALA A 140 5.84 -0.09 -26.98
C ALA A 140 5.04 1.11 -26.44
N LEU A 141 4.12 0.88 -25.49
CA LEU A 141 3.31 1.95 -24.89
C LEU A 141 4.12 2.90 -23.99
N ILE A 142 5.26 2.45 -23.46
CA ILE A 142 6.05 3.23 -22.49
C ILE A 142 6.42 4.61 -23.03
N ALA A 143 6.81 4.73 -24.30
CA ALA A 143 7.23 6.01 -24.88
C ALA A 143 6.15 7.10 -24.73
N GLY A 144 4.88 6.74 -24.89
CA GLY A 144 3.74 7.64 -24.77
C GLY A 144 3.23 7.86 -23.36
N LEU A 145 3.87 7.27 -22.33
CA LEU A 145 3.45 7.37 -20.92
C LEU A 145 4.56 7.91 -19.99
N ARG A 146 5.77 8.14 -20.50
CA ARG A 146 6.95 8.55 -19.71
C ARG A 146 6.83 9.92 -19.03
N ASP A 147 5.96 10.78 -19.54
CA ASP A 147 5.68 12.11 -18.98
C ASP A 147 4.81 12.03 -17.72
N ILE A 148 4.05 10.94 -17.55
CA ILE A 148 3.16 10.74 -16.41
C ILE A 148 4.01 10.47 -15.17
N LYS A 149 3.83 11.32 -14.15
CA LYS A 149 4.41 11.12 -12.83
C LYS A 149 3.37 10.60 -11.87
N VAL A 150 3.71 9.52 -11.17
CA VAL A 150 2.89 8.95 -10.11
C VAL A 150 3.41 9.46 -8.76
N PRO A 151 2.62 10.23 -7.99
CA PRO A 151 3.04 10.70 -6.68
C PRO A 151 3.31 9.53 -5.72
N TYR A 152 4.30 9.68 -4.84
CA TYR A 152 4.67 8.64 -3.88
C TYR A 152 3.50 8.26 -2.97
N GLU A 153 2.82 9.25 -2.37
CA GLU A 153 1.67 9.00 -1.48
C GLU A 153 0.53 8.27 -2.19
N ALA A 154 0.25 8.65 -3.45
CA ALA A 154 -0.74 7.95 -4.28
C ALA A 154 -0.34 6.48 -4.53
N ALA A 155 0.93 6.24 -4.88
CA ALA A 155 1.44 4.90 -5.12
C ALA A 155 1.39 4.02 -3.86
N LYS A 156 1.74 4.60 -2.71
CA LYS A 156 1.72 3.96 -1.40
C LYS A 156 0.30 3.62 -0.95
N GLU A 157 -0.65 4.54 -1.13
CA GLU A 157 -2.05 4.30 -0.81
C GLU A 157 -2.63 3.15 -1.66
N VAL A 158 -2.42 3.17 -2.98
CA VAL A 158 -2.86 2.08 -3.87
C VAL A 158 -2.21 0.75 -3.50
N PHE A 159 -0.92 0.77 -3.15
CA PHE A 159 -0.20 -0.42 -2.70
C PHE A 159 -0.84 -1.05 -1.46
N PHE A 160 -1.21 -0.23 -0.47
CA PHE A 160 -1.88 -0.70 0.73
C PHE A 160 -3.29 -1.23 0.46
N ILE A 161 -4.15 -0.47 -0.22
CA ILE A 161 -5.56 -0.83 -0.37
C ILE A 161 -5.82 -1.96 -1.37
N ARG A 162 -4.90 -2.22 -2.30
CA ARG A 162 -5.07 -3.25 -3.34
C ARG A 162 -4.13 -4.42 -3.18
N SER A 163 -2.83 -4.15 -3.27
CA SER A 163 -1.82 -5.19 -3.30
C SER A 163 -1.78 -5.91 -1.96
N LEU A 164 -1.60 -5.16 -0.86
CA LEU A 164 -1.45 -5.79 0.46
C LEU A 164 -2.74 -6.42 0.97
N VAL A 165 -3.93 -5.87 0.68
CA VAL A 165 -5.22 -6.51 1.05
C VAL A 165 -5.35 -7.92 0.45
N ARG A 166 -4.99 -8.10 -0.83
CA ARG A 166 -5.01 -9.42 -1.47
C ARG A 166 -4.04 -10.38 -0.77
N PHE A 167 -2.80 -9.93 -0.55
CA PHE A 167 -1.81 -10.75 0.12
C PHE A 167 -2.13 -11.00 1.61
N ALA A 168 -2.85 -10.10 2.27
CA ALA A 168 -3.32 -10.28 3.65
C ALA A 168 -4.30 -11.44 3.74
N LYS A 169 -5.26 -11.51 2.80
CA LYS A 169 -6.17 -12.66 2.66
C LYS A 169 -5.41 -13.96 2.43
N ASP A 170 -4.46 -13.96 1.49
CA ASP A 170 -3.64 -15.13 1.17
C ASP A 170 -2.80 -15.59 2.37
N THR A 171 -2.20 -14.65 3.09
CA THR A 171 -1.41 -14.89 4.29
C THR A 171 -2.27 -15.52 5.38
N ARG A 172 -3.46 -14.98 5.64
CA ARG A 172 -4.43 -15.56 6.58
C ARG A 172 -4.85 -16.97 6.17
N GLY A 173 -5.00 -17.23 4.88
CA GLY A 173 -5.34 -18.55 4.35
C GLY A 173 -4.29 -19.62 4.64
N ILE A 174 -3.00 -19.29 4.50
CA ILE A 174 -1.92 -20.27 4.71
C ILE A 174 -1.44 -20.36 6.16
N TYR A 175 -1.70 -19.34 6.98
CA TYR A 175 -1.33 -19.28 8.40
C TYR A 175 -2.56 -19.10 9.30
N PRO A 176 -3.39 -20.16 9.51
CA PRO A 176 -4.56 -20.06 10.38
C PRO A 176 -4.20 -19.63 11.81
N GLY A 177 -4.86 -18.57 12.30
CA GLY A 177 -4.62 -18.00 13.62
C GLY A 177 -3.65 -16.81 13.63
N ILE A 178 -3.13 -16.40 12.48
CA ILE A 178 -2.24 -15.24 12.34
C ILE A 178 -2.87 -13.95 12.89
N GLU A 179 -4.19 -13.80 12.78
CA GLU A 179 -4.91 -12.62 13.28
C GLU A 179 -4.82 -12.44 14.80
N LYS A 180 -4.34 -13.47 15.51
CA LYS A 180 -4.14 -13.48 16.97
C LYS A 180 -2.70 -13.17 17.38
N LEU A 181 -1.81 -12.94 16.42
CA LEU A 181 -0.43 -12.51 16.65
C LEU A 181 -0.37 -10.97 16.75
N PRO A 182 0.69 -10.43 17.37
CA PRO A 182 0.99 -9.01 17.30
C PRO A 182 1.03 -8.43 15.89
N ALA A 183 0.69 -7.15 15.76
CA ALA A 183 0.59 -6.46 14.47
C ALA A 183 1.92 -6.46 13.68
N ASP A 184 3.06 -6.33 14.36
CA ASP A 184 4.38 -6.47 13.74
C ASP A 184 4.60 -7.87 13.15
N ALA A 185 4.19 -8.92 13.87
CA ALA A 185 4.29 -10.30 13.40
C ALA A 185 3.38 -10.58 12.20
N GLN A 186 2.14 -10.07 12.23
CA GLN A 186 1.23 -10.13 11.08
C GLN A 186 1.85 -9.46 9.85
N SER A 187 2.44 -8.28 10.04
CA SER A 187 3.09 -7.50 8.97
C SER A 187 4.27 -8.24 8.34
N MET A 188 5.13 -8.88 9.15
CA MET A 188 6.31 -9.57 8.62
C MET A 188 5.96 -10.91 7.96
N LEU A 189 4.94 -11.61 8.44
CA LEU A 189 4.42 -12.78 7.74
C LEU A 189 3.74 -12.38 6.41
N LEU A 190 3.02 -11.25 6.38
CA LEU A 190 2.54 -10.66 5.13
C LEU A 190 3.70 -10.33 4.18
N SER A 191 4.77 -9.70 4.67
CA SER A 191 5.98 -9.42 3.87
C SER A 191 6.60 -10.68 3.28
N LEU A 192 6.71 -11.75 4.08
CA LEU A 192 7.22 -13.04 3.65
C LEU A 192 6.36 -13.64 2.53
N VAL A 193 5.03 -13.66 2.70
CA VAL A 193 4.10 -14.20 1.68
C VAL A 193 4.09 -13.34 0.43
N PHE A 194 4.20 -12.02 0.56
CA PHE A 194 4.36 -11.12 -0.58
C PHE A 194 5.62 -11.45 -1.39
N ASN A 195 6.75 -11.65 -0.71
CA ASN A 195 8.03 -11.95 -1.36
C ASN A 195 8.10 -13.35 -1.97
N ARG A 196 7.52 -14.35 -1.29
CA ARG A 196 7.74 -15.75 -1.62
C ARG A 196 6.50 -16.45 -2.18
N GLY A 197 5.31 -15.86 -2.09
CA GLY A 197 4.04 -16.50 -2.42
C GLY A 197 3.57 -17.52 -1.39
N THR A 198 2.42 -18.14 -1.67
CA THR A 198 1.65 -18.97 -0.72
C THR A 198 2.05 -20.44 -0.65
N LYS A 199 2.95 -20.90 -1.53
CA LYS A 199 3.31 -22.33 -1.61
C LYS A 199 4.06 -22.79 -0.35
N LEU A 200 3.56 -23.86 0.28
CA LEU A 200 4.14 -24.48 1.48
C LEU A 200 4.85 -25.82 1.21
N THR A 201 4.92 -26.26 -0.05
CA THR A 201 5.49 -27.56 -0.42
C THR A 201 6.81 -27.42 -1.19
N GLY A 202 7.73 -28.36 -0.94
CA GLY A 202 9.03 -28.45 -1.59
C GLY A 202 10.22 -28.02 -0.70
N SER A 203 11.43 -28.37 -1.13
CA SER A 203 12.66 -28.18 -0.36
C SER A 203 13.00 -26.72 -0.02
N THR A 204 12.52 -25.78 -0.83
CA THR A 204 12.69 -24.33 -0.61
C THR A 204 11.58 -23.70 0.24
N ARG A 205 10.64 -24.50 0.73
CA ARG A 205 9.44 -24.07 1.48
C ARG A 205 9.35 -24.66 2.89
N VAL A 206 10.38 -25.39 3.32
CA VAL A 206 10.42 -26.09 4.60
C VAL A 206 10.14 -25.15 5.78
N GLU A 207 10.83 -24.02 5.84
CA GLU A 207 10.69 -23.06 6.93
C GLU A 207 9.30 -22.40 6.90
N MET A 208 8.78 -22.09 5.70
CA MET A 208 7.43 -21.51 5.57
C MET A 208 6.36 -22.48 6.06
N ASN A 209 6.54 -23.78 5.81
CA ASN A 209 5.66 -24.83 6.33
C ASN A 209 5.76 -24.96 7.85
N GLN A 210 6.98 -24.92 8.41
CA GLN A 210 7.21 -24.99 9.86
C GLN A 210 6.56 -23.81 10.61
N ILE A 211 6.48 -22.63 9.99
CA ILE A 211 5.78 -21.46 10.57
C ILE A 211 4.29 -21.75 10.84
N VAL A 212 3.64 -22.66 10.10
CA VAL A 212 2.20 -22.95 10.26
C VAL A 212 1.86 -23.40 11.68
N SER A 213 2.64 -24.31 12.27
CA SER A 213 2.40 -24.76 13.65
C SER A 213 2.81 -23.71 14.68
N LEU A 214 3.84 -22.91 14.37
CA LEU A 214 4.34 -21.84 15.25
C LEU A 214 3.36 -20.67 15.35
N VAL A 215 2.63 -20.35 14.28
CA VAL A 215 1.53 -19.38 14.30
C VAL A 215 0.42 -19.87 15.23
N LYS A 216 0.03 -21.15 15.16
CA LYS A 216 -1.01 -21.73 16.03
C LYS A 216 -0.63 -21.66 17.51
N SER A 217 0.63 -21.91 17.84
CA SER A 217 1.15 -21.81 19.21
C SER A 217 1.59 -20.40 19.62
N LYS A 218 1.44 -19.41 18.73
CA LYS A 218 1.89 -18.02 18.93
C LYS A 218 3.36 -17.89 19.32
N ASN A 219 4.21 -18.82 18.86
CA ASN A 219 5.63 -18.84 19.18
C ASN A 219 6.41 -17.85 18.30
N LEU A 220 6.44 -16.57 18.70
CA LEU A 220 7.08 -15.50 17.94
C LEU A 220 8.58 -15.75 17.71
N LYS A 221 9.28 -16.24 18.73
CA LYS A 221 10.71 -16.58 18.62
C LYS A 221 10.94 -17.66 17.56
N GLY A 222 10.17 -18.74 17.63
CA GLY A 222 10.24 -19.82 16.64
C GLY A 222 9.91 -19.32 15.23
N ILE A 223 8.92 -18.44 15.07
CA ILE A 223 8.60 -17.83 13.76
C ILE A 223 9.82 -17.06 13.25
N ALA A 224 10.43 -16.19 14.09
CA ALA A 224 11.60 -15.42 13.72
C ALA A 224 12.79 -16.33 13.33
N ASP A 225 13.03 -17.41 14.08
CA ASP A 225 14.11 -18.37 13.78
C ASP A 225 13.90 -19.07 12.44
N GLN A 226 12.65 -19.41 12.10
CA GLN A 226 12.32 -19.96 10.78
C GLN A 226 12.54 -18.95 9.66
N ILE A 227 12.15 -17.68 9.86
CA ILE A 227 12.40 -16.61 8.90
C ILE A 227 13.91 -16.43 8.65
N ARG A 228 14.74 -16.45 9.71
CA ARG A 228 16.21 -16.38 9.58
C ARG A 228 16.79 -17.60 8.89
N SER A 229 16.29 -18.79 9.20
CA SER A 229 16.77 -20.06 8.63
C SER A 229 16.59 -20.12 7.11
N MET A 230 15.59 -19.44 6.56
CA MET A 230 15.40 -19.32 5.10
C MET A 230 16.59 -18.69 4.38
N LYS A 231 17.48 -17.96 5.08
CA LYS A 231 18.72 -17.42 4.50
C LYS A 231 19.56 -18.49 3.80
N ARG A 232 19.51 -19.75 4.23
CA ARG A 232 20.20 -20.88 3.55
C ARG A 232 19.89 -20.98 2.06
N LEU A 233 18.76 -20.44 1.60
CA LEU A 233 18.36 -20.47 0.19
C LEU A 233 19.18 -19.51 -0.68
N TRP A 234 19.81 -18.50 -0.09
CA TRP A 234 20.49 -17.40 -0.80
C TRP A 234 21.91 -17.09 -0.32
N VAL A 235 22.34 -17.67 0.80
CA VAL A 235 23.75 -17.60 1.23
C VAL A 235 24.65 -18.11 0.09
N GLY A 236 25.70 -17.35 -0.22
CA GLY A 236 26.64 -17.67 -1.31
C GLY A 236 26.13 -17.37 -2.73
N LYS A 237 24.91 -16.83 -2.90
CA LYS A 237 24.32 -16.55 -4.22
C LYS A 237 24.39 -15.08 -4.66
N GLY A 238 25.11 -14.22 -3.94
CA GLY A 238 25.24 -12.81 -4.28
C GLY A 238 23.93 -12.00 -4.15
N LEU A 239 23.01 -12.44 -3.28
CA LEU A 239 21.71 -11.78 -3.03
C LEU A 239 21.62 -11.20 -1.60
N PRO A 240 22.50 -10.26 -1.20
CA PRO A 240 22.58 -9.76 0.17
C PRO A 240 21.30 -9.06 0.62
N GLY A 241 20.56 -8.44 -0.30
CA GLY A 241 19.27 -7.81 0.01
C GLY A 241 18.22 -8.78 0.53
N LEU A 242 18.20 -10.02 0.03
CA LEU A 242 17.27 -11.05 0.53
C LEU A 242 17.65 -11.54 1.92
N LEU A 243 18.95 -11.63 2.21
CA LEU A 243 19.45 -11.99 3.53
C LEU A 243 19.08 -10.91 4.56
N ALA A 244 19.37 -9.65 4.25
CA ALA A 244 19.01 -8.50 5.10
C ALA A 244 17.49 -8.41 5.31
N ARG A 245 16.68 -8.66 4.26
CA ARG A 245 15.21 -8.71 4.37
C ARG A 245 14.75 -9.76 5.38
N ARG A 246 15.31 -10.97 5.35
CA ARG A 246 14.98 -12.02 6.35
C ARG A 246 15.35 -11.60 7.77
N ASP A 247 16.51 -10.95 7.95
CA ASP A 247 16.95 -10.50 9.28
C ASP A 247 16.06 -9.39 9.83
N ILE A 248 15.69 -8.40 9.01
CA ILE A 248 14.76 -7.33 9.41
C ILE A 248 13.39 -7.91 9.78
N GLU A 249 12.85 -8.80 8.95
CA GLU A 249 11.56 -9.42 9.22
C GLU A 249 11.58 -10.23 10.52
N ALA A 250 12.59 -11.08 10.71
CA ALA A 250 12.72 -11.88 11.93
C ALA A 250 12.89 -11.02 13.18
N ASN A 251 13.71 -9.96 13.11
CA ASN A 251 13.92 -9.04 14.23
C ASN A 251 12.63 -8.34 14.63
N MET A 252 11.80 -7.96 13.67
CA MET A 252 10.53 -7.30 13.94
C MET A 252 9.49 -8.28 14.51
N VAL A 253 9.50 -9.56 14.10
CA VAL A 253 8.65 -10.59 14.74
C VAL A 253 9.09 -10.86 16.18
N GLU A 254 10.38 -11.06 16.43
CA GLU A 254 10.90 -11.42 17.76
C GLU A 254 10.70 -10.29 18.78
N ASN A 255 10.77 -9.04 18.34
CA ASN A 255 10.59 -7.86 19.19
C ASN A 255 9.20 -7.23 19.07
N ALA A 256 8.22 -7.97 18.54
CA ALA A 256 6.88 -7.47 18.35
C ALA A 256 6.26 -7.02 19.68
N ARG A 257 5.68 -5.82 19.69
CA ARG A 257 4.95 -5.30 20.86
C ARG A 257 3.67 -6.11 21.09
N LEU A 258 3.25 -6.24 22.34
CA LEU A 258 1.97 -6.88 22.67
C LEU A 258 0.77 -5.93 22.53
N VAL A 259 1.00 -4.62 22.66
CA VAL A 259 -0.02 -3.57 22.61
C VAL A 259 0.44 -2.46 21.68
N TYR A 260 -0.48 -1.93 20.88
CA TYR A 260 -0.25 -0.86 19.93
C TYR A 260 -1.30 0.23 20.15
N PRO A 261 -0.93 1.51 20.03
CA PRO A 261 -1.90 2.58 19.88
C PRO A 261 -2.76 2.35 18.61
N PRO A 262 -4.08 2.61 18.64
CA PRO A 262 -4.95 2.40 17.48
C PRO A 262 -4.48 3.11 16.21
N GLU A 263 -3.89 4.30 16.36
CA GLU A 263 -3.33 5.09 15.27
C GLU A 263 -2.08 4.46 14.63
N GLU A 264 -1.46 3.46 15.25
CA GLU A 264 -0.34 2.72 14.68
C GLU A 264 -0.78 1.45 13.95
N LEU A 265 -2.08 1.15 13.93
CA LEU A 265 -2.63 -0.05 13.32
C LEU A 265 -3.29 0.28 11.98
N VAL A 266 -3.19 -0.67 11.06
CA VAL A 266 -3.82 -0.63 9.73
C VAL A 266 -4.49 -1.97 9.50
N ARG A 267 -5.79 -1.92 9.20
CA ARG A 267 -6.60 -3.10 8.90
C ARG A 267 -6.60 -3.33 7.38
N LEU A 268 -6.15 -4.51 6.96
CA LEU A 268 -6.04 -4.97 5.57
C LEU A 268 -6.95 -6.16 5.32
#